data_AF-A0A2V5T6H0-F1
#
_entry.id   AF-A0A2V5T6H0-F1
#
_cell.length_a   1.000
_cell.length_b   1.000
_cell.length_c   1.000
_cell.angle_alpha   90.00
_cell.angle_beta   90.00
_cell.angle_gamma   90.00
#
_symmetry.space_group_name_H-M   'P 1'
#
loop_
_entity.id
_entity.type
_entity.pdbx_description
1 polymer ?
#
loop_
_entity_poly.entity_id
_entity_poly.type
_entity_poly.pdbx_seq_one_letter_code
_entity_poly.pdbx_strand_id
1 'polypeptide(L)'
;MYRRRLGPGAPGTARCRASHSAGGNETKRRADRGLVRRRGIARSSCATARRGRRRGDGRRASRHWRCGRSNARSNARSAQGGTRTGRWNCLSSAAPAVDKAPAKRTRLDAIPSRAERLLARFHQIRDFTTALCRNLEPEDFVVQSMPDVSPTKWHLAHTTWFFETFVLKKFALGYRSEIPQYAYLFNSYYNAAGDMHRRDLRGLISRPTVKEAQRYRSSIDSHIDYLFSDADEKLLDEIEPILILGIHHEQQHQELLVTDIKHVFAQNPLYPVFRERKIDNASPKPTPIRFFDFEETAVEIGHDGSGFSYDNEGPRHRALVPAFSIASRPVTNGEYIAFLEDNGYARPEFWLSLGWMTVNEQRWQAPLYWVKRDGGWWNFTLSGFRPVAEFEPVTHVSYFEADAYANWAGARLPTEFEWERAASDCPVEGNFVENEAFHPRPAPAFVQARHLHQMFGDVWEWTRSAYSPYPGYRAAPGALGEYNGK
;
A
#
# COMPACT_ATOMS: atom_id res chain seq x y z
N MET A 1 -1.86 -46.03 -22.99
CA MET A 1 -3.16 -46.48 -23.56
C MET A 1 -4.23 -45.60 -22.93
N TYR A 2 -5.28 -45.09 -23.59
CA TYR A 2 -5.83 -45.32 -24.93
C TYR A 2 -5.61 -44.10 -25.87
N ARG A 3 -5.64 -44.32 -27.19
CA ARG A 3 -5.80 -43.27 -28.22
C ARG A 3 -7.17 -43.45 -28.88
N ARG A 4 -7.80 -42.34 -29.28
CA ARG A 4 -8.38 -42.19 -30.64
C ARG A 4 -8.44 -40.70 -31.00
N ARG A 5 -7.97 -40.39 -32.22
CA ARG A 5 -8.12 -39.08 -32.88
C ARG A 5 -9.39 -39.12 -33.74
N LEU A 6 -9.95 -37.97 -34.08
CA LEU A 6 -10.03 -37.42 -35.45
C LEU A 6 -10.56 -35.98 -35.39
N GLY A 7 -10.15 -35.12 -36.33
CA GLY A 7 -10.49 -33.69 -36.39
C GLY A 7 -11.48 -33.36 -37.53
N PRO A 8 -11.32 -32.21 -38.21
CA PRO A 8 -11.98 -30.97 -37.78
C PRO A 8 -12.92 -30.37 -38.84
N GLY A 9 -13.74 -29.39 -38.45
CA GLY A 9 -14.56 -28.60 -39.38
C GLY A 9 -15.09 -27.30 -38.74
N ALA A 10 -15.08 -26.21 -39.51
CA ALA A 10 -15.59 -24.88 -39.19
C ALA A 10 -16.17 -24.27 -40.49
N PRO A 11 -16.71 -23.03 -40.53
CA PRO A 11 -17.32 -22.19 -39.49
C PRO A 11 -18.78 -21.80 -39.85
N GLY A 12 -19.47 -20.99 -39.02
CA GLY A 12 -20.79 -20.43 -39.36
C GLY A 12 -21.05 -19.08 -38.67
N THR A 13 -21.30 -18.03 -39.45
CA THR A 13 -21.52 -16.66 -38.97
C THR A 13 -23.00 -16.38 -38.64
N ALA A 14 -23.27 -15.55 -37.63
CA ALA A 14 -24.60 -15.02 -37.35
C ALA A 14 -24.56 -13.49 -37.23
N ARG A 15 -25.41 -12.80 -38.01
CA ARG A 15 -25.59 -11.34 -37.97
C ARG A 15 -26.79 -10.97 -37.08
N CYS A 16 -26.69 -9.83 -36.42
CA CYS A 16 -27.82 -9.17 -35.76
C CYS A 16 -28.85 -8.64 -36.77
N ARG A 17 -30.12 -8.55 -36.34
CA ARG A 17 -31.03 -7.46 -36.74
C ARG A 17 -32.10 -7.25 -35.67
N ALA A 18 -32.52 -6.00 -35.51
CA ALA A 18 -33.50 -5.56 -34.51
C ALA A 18 -34.78 -5.02 -35.16
N SER A 19 -35.87 -5.02 -34.40
CA SER A 19 -37.13 -4.31 -34.67
C SER A 19 -37.88 -4.21 -33.33
N HIS A 20 -38.03 -3.05 -32.69
CA HIS A 20 -38.96 -1.96 -33.04
C HIS A 20 -40.41 -2.40 -33.30
N SER A 21 -41.29 -2.14 -32.33
CA SER A 21 -42.59 -1.49 -32.56
C SER A 21 -43.14 -0.95 -31.23
N ALA A 22 -44.03 0.04 -31.30
CA ALA A 22 -44.53 0.82 -30.16
C ALA A 22 -46.07 0.85 -30.12
N GLY A 23 -46.61 1.40 -29.03
CA GLY A 23 -48.04 1.59 -28.79
C GLY A 23 -48.56 0.68 -27.65
N GLY A 24 -49.42 1.12 -26.74
CA GLY A 24 -50.01 2.46 -26.57
C GLY A 24 -51.37 2.35 -25.89
N ASN A 25 -51.71 3.30 -25.00
CA ASN A 25 -53.03 3.49 -24.37
C ASN A 25 -53.53 2.33 -23.45
N GLU A 26 -54.42 2.50 -22.48
CA GLU A 26 -54.96 3.69 -21.81
C GLU A 26 -55.60 3.34 -20.44
N THR A 27 -55.57 4.30 -19.50
CA THR A 27 -56.60 4.60 -18.47
C THR A 27 -57.09 3.58 -17.41
N LYS A 28 -57.15 4.10 -16.14
CA LYS A 28 -58.27 4.05 -15.16
C LYS A 28 -58.73 2.65 -14.68
N ARG A 29 -58.86 2.33 -13.38
CA ARG A 29 -59.46 3.08 -12.27
C ARG A 29 -59.44 2.20 -10.99
N ARG A 30 -59.49 2.84 -9.80
CA ARG A 30 -60.09 2.40 -8.50
C ARG A 30 -60.04 0.90 -8.14
N ALA A 31 -59.28 0.49 -7.12
CA ALA A 31 -59.65 0.60 -5.69
C ALA A 31 -60.96 -0.12 -5.30
N ASP A 32 -60.85 -1.20 -4.51
CA ASP A 32 -61.42 -1.19 -3.15
C ASP A 32 -60.79 -2.25 -2.22
N ARG A 33 -61.20 -2.23 -0.95
CA ARG A 33 -60.68 -2.94 0.23
C ARG A 33 -61.03 -4.44 0.26
N GLY A 34 -60.19 -5.24 0.91
CA GLY A 34 -60.47 -6.64 1.24
C GLY A 34 -59.79 -7.10 2.53
N LEU A 35 -60.48 -6.95 3.67
CA LEU A 35 -59.97 -7.32 4.99
C LEU A 35 -60.46 -8.73 5.38
N VAL A 36 -59.56 -9.71 5.52
CA VAL A 36 -59.90 -11.05 6.06
C VAL A 36 -58.92 -11.47 7.16
N ARG A 37 -59.47 -12.07 8.22
CA ARG A 37 -58.81 -12.42 9.48
C ARG A 37 -58.50 -13.92 9.59
N ARG A 38 -57.41 -14.22 10.33
CA ARG A 38 -57.20 -15.38 11.22
C ARG A 38 -57.18 -16.81 10.63
N ARG A 39 -56.02 -17.47 10.77
CA ARG A 39 -55.68 -18.61 11.68
C ARG A 39 -54.24 -19.04 11.33
N GLY A 40 -53.34 -19.46 12.23
CA GLY A 40 -53.49 -19.75 13.65
C GLY A 40 -53.15 -21.22 13.96
N ILE A 41 -51.86 -21.58 13.99
CA ILE A 41 -51.36 -22.85 14.54
C ILE A 41 -50.13 -22.56 15.40
N ALA A 42 -50.13 -23.10 16.62
CA ALA A 42 -49.04 -23.01 17.58
C ALA A 42 -48.23 -24.31 17.63
N ARG A 43 -46.97 -24.24 18.06
CA ARG A 43 -46.30 -25.33 18.80
C ARG A 43 -45.53 -24.78 20.00
N SER A 44 -45.41 -25.62 21.00
CA SER A 44 -45.24 -25.24 22.41
C SER A 44 -43.80 -25.33 22.92
N SER A 45 -43.59 -24.59 24.02
CA SER A 45 -42.48 -24.72 24.96
C SER A 45 -42.22 -26.14 25.46
N CYS A 46 -40.98 -26.40 25.89
CA CYS A 46 -40.72 -27.25 27.05
C CYS A 46 -39.62 -26.63 27.92
N ALA A 47 -39.84 -26.58 29.24
CA ALA A 47 -38.88 -26.13 30.23
C ALA A 47 -39.14 -26.85 31.56
N THR A 48 -38.07 -27.31 32.23
CA THR A 48 -37.90 -27.71 33.64
C THR A 48 -36.77 -28.76 33.74
N ALA A 49 -35.98 -28.91 34.80
CA ALA A 49 -35.59 -27.99 35.88
C ALA A 49 -34.37 -28.56 36.67
N ARG A 50 -33.60 -27.66 37.33
CA ARG A 50 -32.95 -27.80 38.68
C ARG A 50 -32.33 -29.18 39.06
N ARG A 51 -31.07 -29.27 39.55
CA ARG A 51 -30.57 -28.72 40.84
C ARG A 51 -29.12 -29.19 41.09
N GLY A 52 -28.30 -28.44 41.83
CA GLY A 52 -27.06 -28.97 42.43
C GLY A 52 -25.99 -27.94 42.82
N ARG A 53 -26.03 -27.41 44.05
CA ARG A 53 -24.90 -26.66 44.65
C ARG A 53 -24.08 -27.59 45.54
N ARG A 54 -22.76 -27.39 45.62
CA ARG A 54 -22.02 -27.30 46.91
C ARG A 54 -20.66 -26.61 46.75
N ARG A 55 -20.25 -25.89 47.80
CA ARG A 55 -18.92 -25.26 47.95
C ARG A 55 -17.97 -26.27 48.62
N GLY A 56 -16.67 -26.09 48.41
CA GLY A 56 -15.59 -26.70 49.20
C GLY A 56 -14.35 -25.82 49.13
N ASP A 57 -13.89 -25.33 50.28
CA ASP A 57 -12.73 -24.44 50.43
C ASP A 57 -11.49 -25.28 50.84
N GLY A 58 -10.27 -24.87 50.48
CA GLY A 58 -9.08 -25.71 50.68
C GLY A 58 -7.75 -25.01 50.37
N ARG A 59 -6.94 -24.76 51.41
CA ARG A 59 -5.65 -24.03 51.36
C ARG A 59 -4.44 -24.96 51.23
N ARG A 60 -3.30 -24.38 50.78
CA ARG A 60 -1.90 -24.85 50.94
C ARG A 60 -1.50 -26.13 50.16
N ALA A 61 -0.24 -26.39 49.80
CA ALA A 61 1.04 -25.69 50.07
C ALA A 61 2.06 -25.89 48.91
N SER A 62 3.11 -25.07 48.92
CA SER A 62 4.33 -25.22 48.14
C SER A 62 5.28 -26.30 48.67
N ARG A 63 5.98 -27.01 47.76
CA ARG A 63 7.31 -27.67 47.87
C ARG A 63 7.63 -28.30 46.50
N HIS A 64 8.58 -27.79 45.71
CA HIS A 64 10.01 -28.11 45.79
C HIS A 64 10.32 -29.61 45.95
N TRP A 65 10.85 -30.21 44.87
CA TRP A 65 11.62 -31.45 44.89
C TRP A 65 12.86 -31.32 43.99
N ARG A 66 14.00 -31.80 44.50
CA ARG A 66 15.31 -31.92 43.82
C ARG A 66 15.90 -33.29 44.15
N CYS A 67 16.92 -33.70 43.39
CA CYS A 67 17.74 -34.93 43.46
C CYS A 67 17.21 -36.13 42.64
N GLY A 68 18.06 -37.00 42.06
CA GLY A 68 19.54 -37.08 42.05
C GLY A 68 20.16 -37.05 40.63
N ARG A 69 21.45 -36.70 40.46
CA ARG A 69 22.64 -37.61 40.37
C ARG A 69 22.61 -38.53 39.11
N SER A 70 23.68 -38.68 38.31
CA SER A 70 25.12 -38.63 38.63
C SER A 70 26.07 -38.31 37.45
N ASN A 71 27.26 -37.80 37.80
CA ASN A 71 28.59 -37.94 37.18
C ASN A 71 28.81 -38.00 35.64
N ALA A 72 29.57 -37.01 35.14
CA ALA A 72 30.94 -37.27 34.65
C ALA A 72 31.85 -36.03 34.86
N ARG A 73 33.12 -36.26 35.23
CA ARG A 73 34.24 -35.28 35.15
C ARG A 73 34.85 -35.40 33.72
N SER A 74 35.80 -34.64 33.19
CA SER A 74 36.83 -33.66 33.63
C SER A 74 37.35 -32.95 32.35
N ASN A 75 38.24 -31.94 32.28
CA ASN A 75 38.94 -31.09 33.26
C ASN A 75 39.48 -29.85 32.50
N ALA A 76 39.40 -28.63 33.06
CA ALA A 76 40.27 -27.51 32.68
C ALA A 76 40.37 -26.51 33.83
N ARG A 77 41.55 -26.40 34.45
CA ARG A 77 41.82 -25.47 35.56
C ARG A 77 42.69 -24.30 35.09
N SER A 78 42.23 -23.10 35.50
CA SER A 78 42.98 -22.00 36.15
C SER A 78 44.09 -21.30 35.37
N ALA A 79 44.04 -19.97 35.18
CA ALA A 79 44.39 -18.91 36.15
C ALA A 79 45.92 -18.87 36.45
N GLN A 80 46.60 -17.74 36.69
CA GLN A 80 46.20 -16.37 37.05
C GLN A 80 47.43 -15.43 36.88
N GLY A 81 47.30 -14.11 37.05
CA GLY A 81 48.38 -13.29 37.67
C GLY A 81 49.28 -12.39 36.81
N GLY A 82 48.80 -11.17 36.52
CA GLY A 82 49.34 -9.89 37.01
C GLY A 82 50.84 -9.48 36.94
N THR A 83 51.00 -8.17 36.68
CA THR A 83 51.96 -7.17 37.25
C THR A 83 53.02 -6.52 36.35
N ARG A 84 53.38 -5.28 36.74
CA ARG A 84 54.17 -4.26 36.02
C ARG A 84 55.68 -4.41 36.24
N THR A 85 56.46 -4.06 35.23
CA THR A 85 57.73 -3.28 35.23
C THR A 85 57.95 -2.80 33.78
N GLY A 86 58.85 -1.89 33.39
CA GLY A 86 59.91 -1.13 34.05
C GLY A 86 60.93 -0.75 32.95
N ARG A 87 61.30 0.53 32.82
CA ARG A 87 61.99 1.08 31.63
C ARG A 87 63.51 1.06 31.78
N TRP A 88 64.24 0.48 30.83
CA TRP A 88 65.70 0.66 30.66
C TRP A 88 66.10 0.71 29.18
N ASN A 89 67.13 1.51 28.86
CA ASN A 89 67.68 1.72 27.51
C ASN A 89 68.80 0.70 27.20
N CYS A 90 69.05 0.40 25.91
CA CYS A 90 70.30 0.79 25.22
C CYS A 90 70.41 0.28 23.76
N LEU A 91 70.93 1.16 22.88
CA LEU A 91 71.84 0.90 21.73
C LEU A 91 71.45 -0.23 20.73
N SER A 92 71.14 0.08 19.46
CA SER A 92 72.20 0.38 18.47
C SER A 92 71.74 1.17 17.23
N SER A 93 72.73 1.70 16.50
CA SER A 93 72.69 2.28 15.15
C SER A 93 72.59 1.18 14.05
N ALA A 94 72.25 1.42 12.77
CA ALA A 94 72.20 2.65 11.97
C ALA A 94 71.37 2.49 10.66
N ALA A 95 71.21 3.61 9.93
CA ALA A 95 70.95 3.73 8.49
C ALA A 95 69.51 3.42 7.96
N PRO A 96 69.07 4.09 6.87
CA PRO A 96 67.65 4.40 6.68
C PRO A 96 66.86 3.37 5.88
N ALA A 97 65.67 3.05 6.36
CA ALA A 97 64.62 2.49 5.52
C ALA A 97 64.12 3.58 4.56
N VAL A 98 64.12 3.29 3.25
CA VAL A 98 63.40 4.11 2.28
C VAL A 98 61.92 3.78 2.43
N ASP A 99 61.20 4.59 3.21
CA ASP A 99 59.75 4.55 3.31
C ASP A 99 59.13 4.92 1.96
N LYS A 100 58.98 3.91 1.08
CA LYS A 100 57.94 3.92 0.06
C LYS A 100 56.61 3.69 0.75
N ALA A 101 56.15 4.72 1.46
CA ALA A 101 54.74 4.84 1.83
C ALA A 101 53.92 4.56 0.55
N PRO A 102 52.96 3.62 0.57
CA PRO A 102 52.09 3.45 -0.57
C PRO A 102 51.39 4.77 -0.79
N ALA A 103 51.63 5.40 -1.94
CA ALA A 103 50.98 6.63 -2.30
C ALA A 103 49.48 6.40 -2.20
N LYS A 104 48.86 6.94 -1.14
CA LYS A 104 47.41 7.08 -1.06
C LYS A 104 47.04 8.00 -2.22
N ARG A 105 46.80 7.40 -3.39
CA ARG A 105 45.87 7.95 -4.38
C ARG A 105 44.58 8.14 -3.61
N THR A 106 44.40 9.35 -3.10
CA THR A 106 43.08 9.95 -2.95
C THR A 106 42.42 9.76 -4.31
N ARG A 107 41.55 8.74 -4.41
CA ARG A 107 40.45 8.82 -5.34
C ARG A 107 39.74 10.10 -4.92
N LEU A 108 39.91 11.15 -5.71
CA LEU A 108 38.85 12.13 -5.86
C LEU A 108 37.63 11.29 -6.22
N ASP A 109 36.58 11.36 -5.41
CA ASP A 109 35.38 10.55 -5.62
C ASP A 109 34.84 10.89 -7.01
N ALA A 110 35.07 9.99 -7.96
CA ALA A 110 34.70 10.22 -9.34
C ALA A 110 33.18 10.33 -9.41
N ILE A 111 32.69 11.38 -10.06
CA ILE A 111 31.25 11.57 -10.25
C ILE A 111 30.72 10.30 -10.95
N PRO A 112 29.79 9.55 -10.33
CA PRO A 112 29.30 8.31 -10.92
C PRO A 112 28.71 8.55 -12.30
N SER A 113 29.01 7.65 -13.24
CA SER A 113 28.49 7.69 -14.61
C SER A 113 26.96 7.61 -14.65
N ARG A 114 26.36 7.93 -15.80
CA ARG A 114 24.91 7.84 -16.02
C ARG A 114 24.39 6.43 -15.72
N ALA A 115 25.05 5.41 -16.26
CA ALA A 115 24.75 4.00 -16.01
C ALA A 115 24.83 3.65 -14.51
N GLU A 116 25.89 4.04 -13.80
CA GLU A 116 26.04 3.78 -12.36
C GLU A 116 24.94 4.45 -11.53
N ARG A 117 24.52 5.68 -11.87
CA ARG A 117 23.41 6.37 -11.17
C ARG A 117 22.07 5.67 -11.41
N LEU A 118 21.79 5.23 -12.63
CA LEU A 118 20.56 4.51 -12.99
C LEU A 118 20.49 3.13 -12.30
N LEU A 119 21.59 2.36 -12.34
CA LEU A 119 21.67 1.09 -11.61
C LEU A 119 21.54 1.28 -10.10
N ALA A 120 22.21 2.29 -9.52
CA ALA A 120 22.10 2.55 -8.09
C ALA A 120 20.66 2.89 -7.68
N ARG A 121 19.92 3.68 -8.49
CA ARG A 121 18.50 3.98 -8.23
C ARG A 121 17.60 2.76 -8.44
N PHE A 122 17.86 1.95 -9.46
CA PHE A 122 17.17 0.67 -9.66
C PHE A 122 17.33 -0.23 -8.42
N HIS A 123 18.56 -0.56 -8.03
CA HIS A 123 18.84 -1.42 -6.88
C HIS A 123 18.27 -0.88 -5.57
N GLN A 124 18.38 0.43 -5.31
CA GLN A 124 17.78 1.07 -4.12
C GLN A 124 16.28 0.73 -3.99
N ILE A 125 15.52 0.78 -5.09
CA ILE A 125 14.09 0.49 -5.09
C ILE A 125 13.81 -1.01 -5.07
N ARG A 126 14.60 -1.84 -5.77
CA ARG A 126 14.48 -3.31 -5.74
C ARG A 126 14.77 -3.89 -4.34
N ASP A 127 15.74 -3.32 -3.63
CA ASP A 127 16.12 -3.66 -2.26
C ASP A 127 15.05 -3.22 -1.26
N PHE A 128 14.44 -2.03 -1.44
CA PHE A 128 13.39 -1.56 -0.54
C PHE A 128 12.16 -2.49 -0.56
N THR A 129 11.73 -2.95 -1.74
CA THR A 129 10.69 -3.99 -1.86
C THR A 129 11.05 -5.26 -1.10
N THR A 130 12.32 -5.67 -1.15
CA THR A 130 12.83 -6.85 -0.43
C THR A 130 12.85 -6.61 1.09
N ALA A 131 13.21 -5.40 1.53
CA ALA A 131 13.22 -5.00 2.94
C ALA A 131 11.81 -5.00 3.56
N LEU A 132 10.80 -4.51 2.85
CA LEU A 132 9.39 -4.58 3.27
C LEU A 132 8.99 -6.04 3.57
N CYS A 133 9.33 -6.97 2.67
CA CYS A 133 8.99 -8.39 2.78
C CYS A 133 9.74 -9.17 3.88
N ARG A 134 10.81 -8.63 4.47
CA ARG A 134 11.82 -9.42 5.23
C ARG A 134 11.30 -10.16 6.49
N ASN A 135 10.16 -9.75 7.05
CA ASN A 135 9.58 -10.30 8.27
C ASN A 135 8.33 -11.17 8.00
N LEU A 136 7.97 -11.41 6.74
CA LEU A 136 6.78 -12.15 6.36
C LEU A 136 7.08 -13.65 6.29
N GLU A 137 6.14 -14.49 6.74
CA GLU A 137 6.21 -15.94 6.58
C GLU A 137 5.68 -16.36 5.20
N PRO A 138 6.06 -17.53 4.64
CA PRO A 138 5.65 -17.96 3.30
C PRO A 138 4.15 -17.93 3.05
N GLU A 139 3.34 -18.17 4.08
CA GLU A 139 1.88 -18.12 4.09
C GLU A 139 1.33 -16.70 3.82
N ASP A 140 2.01 -15.67 4.31
CA ASP A 140 1.60 -14.26 4.13
C ASP A 140 1.71 -13.83 2.66
N PHE A 141 2.59 -14.47 1.89
CA PHE A 141 2.82 -14.14 0.49
C PHE A 141 1.79 -14.71 -0.50
N VAL A 142 0.93 -15.64 -0.08
CA VAL A 142 0.05 -16.41 -0.99
C VAL A 142 -1.43 -15.99 -0.92
N VAL A 143 -1.85 -15.31 0.14
CA VAL A 143 -3.26 -14.99 0.38
C VAL A 143 -3.76 -13.85 -0.51
N GLN A 144 -4.98 -13.99 -1.02
CA GLN A 144 -5.78 -12.91 -1.59
C GLN A 144 -7.04 -12.77 -0.74
N SER A 145 -7.11 -11.70 0.07
CA SER A 145 -8.19 -11.50 1.05
C SER A 145 -9.44 -10.82 0.49
N MET A 146 -9.32 -10.14 -0.66
CA MET A 146 -10.42 -9.64 -1.48
C MET A 146 -9.94 -9.48 -2.94
N PRO A 147 -10.82 -9.32 -3.95
CA PRO A 147 -10.41 -9.23 -5.35
C PRO A 147 -9.44 -8.08 -5.66
N ASP A 148 -9.47 -6.99 -4.90
CA ASP A 148 -8.57 -5.87 -5.12
C ASP A 148 -7.14 -6.10 -4.62
N VAL A 149 -7.02 -6.84 -3.52
CA VAL A 149 -5.75 -7.28 -2.94
C VAL A 149 -5.09 -8.29 -3.85
N SER A 150 -3.77 -8.21 -4.03
CA SER A 150 -2.95 -9.22 -4.69
C SER A 150 -1.99 -9.88 -3.69
N PRO A 151 -1.67 -11.18 -3.83
CA PRO A 151 -0.70 -11.83 -2.95
C PRO A 151 0.68 -11.16 -3.03
N THR A 152 1.40 -11.04 -1.92
CA THR A 152 2.72 -10.38 -1.88
C THR A 152 3.71 -10.95 -2.91
N LYS A 153 3.72 -12.28 -3.13
CA LYS A 153 4.58 -12.87 -4.18
C LYS A 153 4.19 -12.48 -5.60
N TRP A 154 2.92 -12.12 -5.83
CA TRP A 154 2.47 -11.60 -7.12
C TRP A 154 3.05 -10.20 -7.35
N HIS A 155 3.05 -9.31 -6.36
CA HIS A 155 3.74 -8.01 -6.47
C HIS A 155 5.24 -8.15 -6.74
N LEU A 156 5.92 -9.05 -6.00
CA LEU A 156 7.34 -9.34 -6.19
C LEU A 156 7.68 -9.77 -7.63
N ALA A 157 6.82 -10.58 -8.25
CA ALA A 157 7.03 -11.10 -9.59
C ALA A 157 6.48 -10.17 -10.68
N HIS A 158 5.42 -9.40 -10.41
CA HIS A 158 4.83 -8.44 -11.36
C HIS A 158 5.75 -7.25 -11.64
N THR A 159 6.32 -6.65 -10.59
CA THR A 159 7.33 -5.59 -10.73
C THR A 159 8.54 -6.08 -11.54
N THR A 160 8.95 -7.33 -11.33
CA THR A 160 10.01 -8.00 -12.10
C THR A 160 9.64 -8.25 -13.56
N TRP A 161 8.40 -8.68 -13.81
CA TRP A 161 7.85 -8.90 -15.15
C TRP A 161 7.84 -7.62 -15.99
N PHE A 162 7.66 -6.45 -15.37
CA PHE A 162 7.76 -5.15 -16.05
C PHE A 162 9.16 -4.98 -16.66
N PHE A 163 10.23 -5.12 -15.87
CA PHE A 163 11.61 -4.98 -16.33
C PHE A 163 11.98 -6.07 -17.35
N GLU A 164 11.55 -7.32 -17.14
CA GLU A 164 11.77 -8.38 -18.14
C GLU A 164 11.11 -8.03 -19.49
N THR A 165 9.86 -7.53 -19.45
CA THR A 165 9.03 -7.37 -20.65
C THR A 165 9.33 -6.09 -21.42
N PHE A 166 9.50 -4.96 -20.73
CA PHE A 166 9.69 -3.66 -21.37
C PHE A 166 11.16 -3.24 -21.51
N VAL A 167 12.07 -3.81 -20.70
CA VAL A 167 13.52 -3.55 -20.81
C VAL A 167 14.23 -4.74 -21.46
N LEU A 168 14.35 -5.88 -20.78
CA LEU A 168 15.24 -6.97 -21.23
C LEU A 168 14.86 -7.57 -22.59
N LYS A 169 13.59 -7.93 -22.81
CA LYS A 169 13.12 -8.47 -24.10
C LYS A 169 13.27 -7.50 -25.28
N LYS A 170 13.40 -6.19 -25.02
CA LYS A 170 13.54 -5.16 -26.04
C LYS A 170 15.01 -4.83 -26.35
N PHE A 171 15.86 -4.78 -25.31
CA PHE A 171 17.19 -4.20 -25.40
C PHE A 171 18.35 -5.19 -25.16
N ALA A 172 18.14 -6.28 -24.42
CA ALA A 172 19.18 -7.27 -24.18
C ALA A 172 19.28 -8.25 -25.37
N LEU A 173 20.37 -8.17 -26.14
CA LEU A 173 20.56 -8.93 -27.37
C LEU A 173 20.48 -10.45 -27.12
N GLY A 174 19.54 -11.12 -27.78
CA GLY A 174 19.37 -12.57 -27.67
C GLY A 174 18.71 -13.06 -26.37
N TYR A 175 18.21 -12.16 -25.52
CA TYR A 175 17.53 -12.50 -24.27
C TYR A 175 16.36 -13.48 -24.50
N ARG A 176 16.19 -14.43 -23.58
CA ARG A 176 15.08 -15.39 -23.56
C ARG A 176 14.60 -15.60 -22.13
N SER A 177 13.29 -15.51 -21.92
CA SER A 177 12.64 -15.83 -20.66
C SER A 177 12.99 -17.25 -20.20
N GLU A 178 13.51 -17.39 -18.98
CA GLU A 178 13.74 -18.70 -18.35
C GLU A 178 12.42 -19.49 -18.20
N ILE A 179 11.32 -18.78 -17.89
CA ILE A 179 9.97 -19.35 -17.73
C ILE A 179 8.96 -18.48 -18.49
N PRO A 180 8.71 -18.73 -19.79
CA PRO A 180 7.83 -17.91 -20.62
C PRO A 180 6.40 -17.72 -20.07
N GLN A 181 5.89 -18.70 -19.29
CA GLN A 181 4.56 -18.65 -18.68
C GLN A 181 4.40 -17.55 -17.62
N TYR A 182 5.50 -16.99 -17.11
CA TYR A 182 5.44 -15.86 -16.16
C TYR A 182 4.83 -14.61 -16.81
N ALA A 183 4.92 -14.45 -18.13
CA ALA A 183 4.24 -13.37 -18.84
C ALA A 183 2.71 -13.40 -18.64
N TYR A 184 2.10 -14.60 -18.67
CA TYR A 184 0.66 -14.77 -18.44
C TYR A 184 0.28 -14.59 -16.96
N LEU A 185 1.09 -15.11 -16.03
CA LEU A 185 0.79 -15.03 -14.59
C LEU A 185 0.96 -13.62 -14.00
N PHE A 186 1.86 -12.82 -14.57
CA PHE A 186 2.30 -11.55 -14.00
C PHE A 186 2.06 -10.34 -14.90
N ASN A 187 1.41 -10.47 -16.05
CA ASN A 187 0.73 -9.34 -16.67
C ASN A 187 -0.41 -8.85 -15.75
N SER A 188 -0.50 -7.54 -15.53
CA SER A 188 -1.51 -6.91 -14.68
C SER A 188 -2.81 -6.63 -15.40
N TYR A 189 -2.72 -5.89 -16.51
CA TYR A 189 -3.84 -5.39 -17.34
C TYR A 189 -3.41 -4.97 -18.76
N TYR A 190 -2.16 -5.21 -19.19
CA TYR A 190 -1.65 -4.78 -20.49
C TYR A 190 -2.11 -5.71 -21.60
N ASN A 191 -3.20 -5.36 -22.28
CA ASN A 191 -3.82 -6.22 -23.30
C ASN A 191 -2.90 -6.39 -24.53
N ALA A 192 -2.18 -5.33 -24.92
CA ALA A 192 -1.19 -5.39 -25.99
C ALA A 192 0.06 -6.23 -25.63
N ALA A 193 0.28 -6.56 -24.35
CA ALA A 193 1.35 -7.47 -23.92
C ALA A 193 0.94 -8.95 -23.94
N GLY A 194 -0.36 -9.25 -24.11
CA GLY A 194 -0.90 -10.60 -24.24
C GLY A 194 -1.89 -11.00 -23.13
N ASP A 195 -2.38 -12.24 -23.20
CA ASP A 195 -3.33 -12.80 -22.22
C ASP A 195 -2.77 -12.75 -20.78
N MET A 196 -3.67 -12.62 -19.80
CA MET A 196 -3.33 -12.49 -18.38
C MET A 196 -4.16 -13.42 -17.49
N HIS A 197 -3.57 -13.87 -16.38
CA HIS A 197 -4.32 -14.58 -15.34
C HIS A 197 -5.28 -13.62 -14.62
N ARG A 198 -6.50 -14.09 -14.36
CA ARG A 198 -7.57 -13.33 -13.72
C ARG A 198 -7.16 -12.72 -12.37
N ARG A 199 -7.35 -11.40 -12.23
CA ARG A 199 -7.02 -10.62 -11.01
C ARG A 199 -7.66 -11.21 -9.75
N ASP A 200 -8.93 -11.57 -9.83
CA ASP A 200 -9.71 -12.10 -8.70
C ASP A 200 -9.33 -13.54 -8.30
N LEU A 201 -8.46 -14.21 -9.07
CA LEU A 201 -8.01 -15.58 -8.84
C LEU A 201 -6.49 -15.67 -8.62
N ARG A 202 -5.80 -14.56 -8.33
CA ARG A 202 -4.33 -14.54 -8.09
C ARG A 202 -3.95 -15.37 -6.85
N GLY A 203 -4.76 -15.37 -5.81
CA GLY A 203 -4.54 -16.15 -4.57
C GLY A 203 -4.68 -17.67 -4.74
N LEU A 204 -5.26 -18.16 -5.84
CA LEU A 204 -5.33 -19.60 -6.12
C LEU A 204 -4.01 -20.17 -6.67
N ILE A 205 -3.06 -19.30 -7.03
CA ILE A 205 -1.82 -19.67 -7.73
C ILE A 205 -0.73 -20.01 -6.71
N SER A 206 -0.67 -21.27 -6.30
CA SER A 206 0.35 -21.77 -5.36
C SER A 206 1.78 -21.83 -5.96
N ARG A 207 1.91 -21.82 -7.29
CA ARG A 207 3.20 -21.82 -8.01
C ARG A 207 3.28 -20.66 -9.02
N PRO A 208 4.38 -19.90 -9.08
CA PRO A 208 5.61 -20.08 -8.33
C PRO A 208 5.46 -19.83 -6.82
N THR A 209 6.29 -20.56 -6.07
CA THR A 209 6.54 -20.37 -4.63
C THR A 209 7.22 -19.03 -4.38
N VAL A 210 7.25 -18.59 -3.12
CA VAL A 210 7.95 -17.35 -2.70
C VAL A 210 9.42 -17.36 -3.12
N LYS A 211 10.11 -18.50 -2.91
CA LYS A 211 11.52 -18.67 -3.30
C LYS A 211 11.74 -18.63 -4.81
N GLU A 212 10.82 -19.17 -5.61
CA GLU A 212 10.89 -19.07 -7.08
C GLU A 212 10.65 -17.63 -7.56
N ALA A 213 9.71 -16.90 -6.94
CA ALA A 213 9.49 -15.48 -7.23
C ALA A 213 10.69 -14.60 -6.82
N GLN A 214 11.34 -14.89 -5.69
CA GLN A 214 12.58 -14.23 -5.26
C GLN A 214 13.76 -14.55 -6.20
N ARG A 215 13.92 -15.81 -6.62
CA ARG A 215 14.92 -16.18 -7.64
C ARG A 215 14.69 -15.44 -8.95
N TYR A 216 13.43 -15.29 -9.37
CA TYR A 216 13.07 -14.54 -10.56
C TYR A 216 13.46 -13.06 -10.44
N ARG A 217 13.22 -12.41 -9.30
CA ARG A 217 13.75 -11.06 -9.01
C ARG A 217 15.25 -10.99 -9.26
N SER A 218 16.03 -11.75 -8.49
CA SER A 218 17.49 -11.73 -8.57
C SER A 218 18.03 -12.08 -9.97
N SER A 219 17.36 -12.98 -10.70
CA SER A 219 17.72 -13.32 -12.08
C SER A 219 17.56 -12.12 -13.00
N ILE A 220 16.42 -11.42 -12.97
CA ILE A 220 16.19 -10.23 -13.80
C ILE A 220 17.10 -9.08 -13.37
N ASP A 221 17.32 -8.89 -12.07
CA ASP A 221 18.21 -7.86 -11.53
C ASP A 221 19.65 -8.04 -12.09
N SER A 222 20.18 -9.27 -12.08
CA SER A 222 21.49 -9.58 -12.68
C SER A 222 21.55 -9.43 -14.22
N HIS A 223 20.43 -9.60 -14.93
CA HIS A 223 20.38 -9.33 -16.37
C HIS A 223 20.32 -7.83 -16.68
N ILE A 224 19.72 -7.02 -15.80
CA ILE A 224 19.76 -5.55 -15.87
C ILE A 224 21.19 -5.05 -15.62
N ASP A 225 21.89 -5.60 -14.61
CA ASP A 225 23.31 -5.29 -14.36
C ASP A 225 24.18 -5.56 -15.60
N TYR A 226 24.00 -6.73 -16.22
CA TYR A 226 24.75 -7.10 -17.43
C TYR A 226 24.39 -6.24 -18.65
N LEU A 227 23.12 -5.85 -18.81
CA LEU A 227 22.69 -4.94 -19.87
C LEU A 227 23.36 -3.56 -19.72
N PHE A 228 23.57 -3.09 -18.48
CA PHE A 228 24.17 -1.80 -18.20
C PHE A 228 25.71 -1.81 -18.18
N SER A 229 26.36 -2.96 -17.97
CA SER A 229 27.83 -3.01 -17.94
C SER A 229 28.49 -2.70 -19.29
N ASP A 230 27.79 -3.00 -20.39
CA ASP A 230 28.24 -2.77 -21.77
C ASP A 230 27.41 -1.69 -22.50
N ALA A 231 26.57 -0.91 -21.78
CA ALA A 231 25.67 0.07 -22.39
C ALA A 231 26.41 1.35 -22.85
N ASP A 232 26.22 1.71 -24.12
CA ASP A 232 26.59 3.04 -24.64
C ASP A 232 25.51 4.10 -24.36
N GLU A 233 25.85 5.38 -24.51
CA GLU A 233 24.91 6.47 -24.24
C GLU A 233 23.65 6.43 -25.11
N LYS A 234 23.73 5.86 -26.32
CA LYS A 234 22.56 5.71 -27.20
C LYS A 234 21.61 4.66 -26.64
N LEU A 235 22.12 3.54 -26.14
CA LEU A 235 21.32 2.52 -25.49
C LEU A 235 20.72 3.04 -24.17
N LEU A 236 21.47 3.86 -23.41
CA LEU A 236 20.96 4.52 -22.21
C LEU A 236 19.82 5.50 -22.52
N ASP A 237 19.89 6.27 -23.62
CA ASP A 237 18.79 7.14 -24.08
C ASP A 237 17.49 6.37 -24.37
N GLU A 238 17.58 5.15 -24.90
CA GLU A 238 16.40 4.33 -25.19
C GLU A 238 15.88 3.56 -23.96
N ILE A 239 16.75 3.17 -23.02
CA ILE A 239 16.39 2.42 -21.81
C ILE A 239 15.87 3.32 -20.69
N GLU A 240 16.53 4.46 -20.42
CA GLU A 240 16.32 5.27 -19.22
C GLU A 240 14.84 5.63 -18.98
N PRO A 241 14.06 6.13 -19.96
CA PRO A 241 12.65 6.47 -19.74
C PRO A 241 11.80 5.26 -19.29
N ILE A 242 12.10 4.07 -19.80
CA ILE A 242 11.38 2.83 -19.47
C ILE A 242 11.85 2.26 -18.13
N LEU A 243 13.15 2.36 -17.81
CA LEU A 243 13.68 1.97 -16.51
C LEU A 243 13.10 2.86 -15.40
N ILE A 244 13.08 4.19 -15.59
CA ILE A 244 12.52 5.14 -14.63
C ILE A 244 11.01 4.90 -14.45
N LEU A 245 10.25 4.68 -15.52
CA LEU A 245 8.83 4.29 -15.40
C LEU A 245 8.68 2.97 -14.62
N GLY A 246 9.52 1.97 -14.86
CA GLY A 246 9.52 0.70 -14.11
C GLY A 246 9.88 0.86 -12.64
N ILE A 247 10.78 1.79 -12.31
CA ILE A 247 11.15 2.16 -10.94
C ILE A 247 9.95 2.80 -10.22
N HIS A 248 9.29 3.79 -10.83
CA HIS A 248 8.10 4.42 -10.24
C HIS A 248 6.91 3.44 -10.15
N HIS A 249 6.73 2.56 -11.13
CA HIS A 249 5.79 1.44 -11.08
C HIS A 249 6.05 0.48 -9.90
N GLU A 250 7.32 0.19 -9.59
CA GLU A 250 7.65 -0.58 -8.39
C GLU A 250 7.37 0.21 -7.11
N GLN A 251 7.56 1.53 -7.08
CA GLN A 251 7.18 2.36 -5.92
C GLN A 251 5.65 2.37 -5.68
N GLN A 252 4.81 2.46 -6.72
CA GLN A 252 3.36 2.25 -6.58
C GLN A 252 3.06 0.85 -6.00
N HIS A 253 3.78 -0.18 -6.45
CA HIS A 253 3.62 -1.52 -5.93
C HIS A 253 4.19 -1.75 -4.52
N GLN A 254 5.10 -0.91 -4.03
CA GLN A 254 5.56 -0.92 -2.64
C GLN A 254 4.46 -0.40 -1.70
N GLU A 255 3.73 0.65 -2.10
CA GLU A 255 2.56 1.12 -1.35
C GLU A 255 1.45 0.06 -1.34
N LEU A 256 1.08 -0.48 -2.51
CA LEU A 256 0.08 -1.55 -2.60
C LEU A 256 0.46 -2.79 -1.78
N LEU A 257 1.75 -3.16 -1.76
CA LEU A 257 2.24 -4.26 -0.95
C LEU A 257 2.01 -4.01 0.55
N VAL A 258 2.18 -2.78 1.03
CA VAL A 258 1.91 -2.40 2.42
C VAL A 258 0.40 -2.41 2.73
N THR A 259 -0.46 -1.92 1.82
CA THR A 259 -1.93 -1.97 2.02
C THR A 259 -2.47 -3.40 1.99
N ASP A 260 -1.94 -4.24 1.11
CA ASP A 260 -2.41 -5.59 0.87
C ASP A 260 -1.99 -6.53 2.01
N ILE A 261 -0.74 -6.41 2.50
CA ILE A 261 -0.31 -7.05 3.75
C ILE A 261 -1.21 -6.61 4.91
N LYS A 262 -1.52 -5.31 5.04
CA LYS A 262 -2.43 -4.83 6.10
C LYS A 262 -3.80 -5.51 6.01
N HIS A 263 -4.38 -5.60 4.82
CA HIS A 263 -5.70 -6.22 4.65
C HIS A 263 -5.67 -7.73 4.90
N VAL A 264 -4.63 -8.45 4.46
CA VAL A 264 -4.42 -9.88 4.78
C VAL A 264 -4.29 -10.08 6.29
N PHE A 265 -3.45 -9.30 6.96
CA PHE A 265 -3.21 -9.41 8.41
C PHE A 265 -4.47 -9.08 9.23
N ALA A 266 -5.28 -8.13 8.77
CA ALA A 266 -6.55 -7.78 9.40
C ALA A 266 -7.60 -8.90 9.39
N GLN A 267 -7.53 -9.86 8.45
CA GLN A 267 -8.42 -11.03 8.44
C GLN A 267 -8.06 -12.03 9.54
N ASN A 268 -6.84 -11.98 10.08
CA ASN A 268 -6.39 -12.92 11.09
C ASN A 268 -6.79 -12.43 12.50
N PRO A 269 -7.62 -13.17 13.25
CA PRO A 269 -8.11 -12.74 14.57
C PRO A 269 -7.00 -12.66 15.64
N LEU A 270 -5.79 -13.12 15.34
CA LEU A 270 -4.61 -12.97 16.19
C LEU A 270 -3.90 -11.61 16.02
N TYR A 271 -4.33 -10.79 15.03
CA TYR A 271 -3.78 -9.46 14.73
C TYR A 271 -2.23 -9.43 14.62
N PRO A 272 -1.63 -10.18 13.69
CA PRO A 272 -0.19 -10.24 13.52
C PRO A 272 0.42 -8.85 13.27
N VAL A 273 1.62 -8.64 13.82
CA VAL A 273 2.37 -7.38 13.72
C VAL A 273 3.33 -7.46 12.53
N PHE A 274 3.21 -6.54 11.58
CA PHE A 274 4.12 -6.42 10.44
C PHE A 274 5.43 -5.70 10.83
N ARG A 275 5.31 -4.61 11.61
CA ARG A 275 6.42 -3.81 12.13
C ARG A 275 6.09 -3.28 13.52
N GLU A 276 7.01 -3.46 14.47
CA GLU A 276 6.86 -2.93 15.83
C GLU A 276 6.81 -1.39 15.82
N ARG A 277 5.87 -0.81 16.59
CA ARG A 277 5.77 0.65 16.73
C ARG A 277 6.92 1.17 17.58
N LYS A 278 7.68 2.13 17.04
CA LYS A 278 8.50 3.02 17.87
C LYS A 278 7.56 3.88 18.71
N ILE A 279 7.58 3.70 20.03
CA ILE A 279 6.73 4.46 20.95
C ILE A 279 7.39 5.82 21.20
N ASP A 280 6.76 6.88 20.73
CA ASP A 280 7.16 8.24 21.05
C ASP A 280 6.71 8.59 22.48
N ASN A 281 7.64 9.04 23.32
CA ASN A 281 7.36 9.37 24.73
C ASN A 281 6.60 10.69 24.92
N ALA A 282 6.35 11.44 23.85
CA ALA A 282 5.65 12.71 23.90
C ALA A 282 4.15 12.51 23.67
N SER A 283 3.32 12.95 24.63
CA SER A 283 1.88 13.05 24.39
C SER A 283 1.61 14.13 23.34
N PRO A 284 1.07 13.78 22.15
CA PRO A 284 0.71 14.77 21.14
C PRO A 284 -0.34 15.73 21.70
N LYS A 285 -0.23 17.02 21.38
CA LYS A 285 -1.26 18.02 21.69
C LYS A 285 -2.22 18.12 20.50
N PRO A 286 -3.52 18.36 20.73
CA PRO A 286 -4.43 18.63 19.63
C PRO A 286 -4.04 19.94 18.94
N THR A 287 -3.82 19.89 17.63
CA THR A 287 -3.76 21.08 16.77
C THR A 287 -5.19 21.35 16.28
N PRO A 288 -5.83 22.48 16.65
CA PRO A 288 -7.17 22.81 16.17
C PRO A 288 -7.18 22.99 14.65
N ILE A 289 -8.23 22.52 13.99
CA ILE A 289 -8.46 22.80 12.57
C ILE A 289 -8.74 24.29 12.39
N ARG A 290 -8.15 24.89 11.35
CA ARG A 290 -8.44 26.24 10.87
C ARG A 290 -8.70 26.18 9.38
N PHE A 291 -9.48 27.10 8.86
CA PHE A 291 -9.62 27.28 7.42
C PHE A 291 -8.76 28.47 6.98
N PHE A 292 -8.09 28.31 5.84
CA PHE A 292 -7.29 29.35 5.20
C PHE A 292 -7.91 29.70 3.85
N ASP A 293 -8.13 30.98 3.63
CA ASP A 293 -8.80 31.51 2.45
C ASP A 293 -7.82 31.72 1.29
N PHE A 294 -8.29 31.39 0.09
CA PHE A 294 -7.60 31.55 -1.18
C PHE A 294 -8.53 32.35 -2.11
N GLU A 295 -8.05 33.49 -2.62
CA GLU A 295 -8.78 34.35 -3.56
C GLU A 295 -9.09 33.62 -4.89
N GLU A 296 -10.04 34.09 -5.70
CA GLU A 296 -10.21 33.56 -7.05
C GLU A 296 -8.96 33.86 -7.92
N THR A 297 -8.47 32.87 -8.68
CA THR A 297 -7.40 33.12 -9.67
C THR A 297 -7.35 32.09 -10.80
N ALA A 298 -6.71 32.46 -11.90
CA ALA A 298 -6.31 31.51 -12.93
C ALA A 298 -4.92 30.95 -12.62
N VAL A 299 -4.82 29.63 -12.46
CA VAL A 299 -3.56 28.90 -12.20
C VAL A 299 -3.18 28.01 -13.38
N GLU A 300 -1.90 27.64 -13.46
CA GLU A 300 -1.40 26.57 -14.31
C GLU A 300 -1.34 25.28 -13.48
N ILE A 301 -2.07 24.24 -13.91
CA ILE A 301 -2.23 22.93 -13.26
C ILE A 301 -1.49 21.84 -14.05
N GLY A 302 -0.88 20.88 -13.36
CA GLY A 302 -0.23 19.69 -13.93
C GLY A 302 1.27 19.84 -14.16
N HIS A 303 1.96 18.74 -14.50
CA HIS A 303 3.43 18.65 -14.47
C HIS A 303 4.16 19.75 -15.25
N ASP A 304 5.17 20.37 -14.64
CA ASP A 304 5.91 21.50 -15.23
C ASP A 304 6.91 21.11 -16.34
N GLY A 305 7.10 19.81 -16.55
CA GLY A 305 8.00 19.24 -17.56
C GLY A 305 9.41 18.95 -17.06
N SER A 306 9.72 19.16 -15.78
CA SER A 306 11.02 18.86 -15.19
C SER A 306 11.02 17.50 -14.45
N GLY A 307 11.89 16.58 -14.87
CA GLY A 307 11.94 15.24 -14.27
C GLY A 307 10.76 14.34 -14.65
N PHE A 308 10.58 13.24 -13.90
CA PHE A 308 9.54 12.25 -14.16
C PHE A 308 8.17 12.69 -13.65
N SER A 309 7.14 12.46 -14.46
CA SER A 309 5.74 12.37 -14.06
C SER A 309 5.11 11.16 -14.73
N TYR A 310 3.94 10.73 -14.25
CA TYR A 310 3.03 9.95 -15.05
C TYR A 310 2.39 10.81 -16.16
N ASP A 311 1.87 10.16 -17.18
CA ASP A 311 1.29 10.81 -18.36
C ASP A 311 -0.04 11.51 -18.06
N ASN A 312 -0.78 11.05 -17.06
CA ASN A 312 -2.04 11.64 -16.60
C ASN A 312 -1.87 12.97 -15.83
N GLU A 313 -0.66 13.28 -15.38
CA GLU A 313 -0.33 14.57 -14.73
C GLU A 313 -0.22 15.73 -15.73
N GLY A 314 -0.38 15.47 -17.04
CA GLY A 314 -0.18 16.47 -18.09
C GLY A 314 -1.15 16.38 -19.28
N PRO A 315 -1.08 17.36 -20.21
CA PRO A 315 -0.16 18.49 -20.21
C PRO A 315 -0.55 19.57 -19.18
N ARG A 316 0.42 20.41 -18.79
CA ARG A 316 0.17 21.59 -17.96
C ARG A 316 -0.78 22.54 -18.67
N HIS A 317 -1.80 23.02 -17.97
CA HIS A 317 -2.89 23.78 -18.55
C HIS A 317 -3.49 24.81 -17.59
N ARG A 318 -4.19 25.80 -18.14
CA ARG A 318 -4.86 26.85 -17.36
C ARG A 318 -6.21 26.38 -16.82
N ALA A 319 -6.41 26.53 -15.51
CA ALA A 319 -7.68 26.36 -14.83
C ALA A 319 -8.06 27.66 -14.08
N LEU A 320 -9.36 28.00 -14.08
CA LEU A 320 -9.90 29.03 -13.19
C LEU A 320 -10.30 28.34 -11.87
N VAL A 321 -9.66 28.72 -10.78
CA VAL A 321 -9.97 28.24 -9.43
C VAL A 321 -10.70 29.37 -8.69
N PRO A 322 -12.01 29.22 -8.40
CA PRO A 322 -12.78 30.19 -7.62
C PRO A 322 -12.18 30.47 -6.24
N ALA A 323 -12.67 31.49 -5.55
CA ALA A 323 -12.32 31.70 -4.15
C ALA A 323 -12.81 30.51 -3.29
N PHE A 324 -11.95 30.01 -2.40
CA PHE A 324 -12.24 28.86 -1.54
C PHE A 324 -11.48 28.96 -0.22
N SER A 325 -11.86 28.12 0.74
CA SER A 325 -11.11 27.93 1.99
C SER A 325 -10.78 26.45 2.16
N ILE A 326 -9.56 26.13 2.59
CA ILE A 326 -9.12 24.75 2.86
C ILE A 326 -8.65 24.58 4.31
N ALA A 327 -8.83 23.37 4.84
CA ALA A 327 -8.44 23.03 6.20
C ALA A 327 -6.92 23.04 6.39
N SER A 328 -6.47 23.46 7.56
CA SER A 328 -5.06 23.57 7.95
C SER A 328 -4.35 22.23 8.18
N ARG A 329 -5.09 21.12 8.14
CA ARG A 329 -4.62 19.73 8.31
C ARG A 329 -5.74 18.75 7.93
N PRO A 330 -5.43 17.46 7.72
CA PRO A 330 -6.43 16.40 7.66
C PRO A 330 -7.35 16.33 8.89
N VAL A 331 -8.53 15.74 8.68
CA VAL A 331 -9.50 15.38 9.73
C VAL A 331 -8.88 14.33 10.65
N THR A 332 -9.01 14.49 11.98
CA THR A 332 -8.49 13.50 12.93
C THR A 332 -9.50 12.42 13.28
N ASN A 333 -9.00 11.30 13.82
CA ASN A 333 -9.82 10.23 14.36
C ASN A 333 -10.86 10.71 15.40
N GLY A 334 -10.50 11.65 16.28
CA GLY A 334 -11.40 12.19 17.30
C GLY A 334 -12.54 13.02 16.71
N GLU A 335 -12.25 13.81 15.67
CA GLU A 335 -13.27 14.56 14.93
C GLU A 335 -14.20 13.60 14.17
N TYR A 336 -13.66 12.53 13.60
CA TYR A 336 -14.46 11.48 12.97
C TYR A 336 -15.29 10.67 13.99
N ILE A 337 -14.81 10.48 15.22
CA ILE A 337 -15.60 9.88 16.32
C ILE A 337 -16.82 10.75 16.63
N ALA A 338 -16.72 12.07 16.61
CA ALA A 338 -17.89 12.95 16.79
C ALA A 338 -18.95 12.75 15.70
N PHE A 339 -18.55 12.55 14.44
CA PHE A 339 -19.46 12.17 13.34
C PHE A 339 -20.12 10.79 13.57
N LEU A 340 -19.36 9.81 14.09
CA LEU A 340 -19.91 8.50 14.46
C LEU A 340 -20.94 8.61 15.59
N GLU A 341 -20.66 9.42 16.61
CA GLU A 341 -21.51 9.58 17.80
C GLU A 341 -22.76 10.43 17.53
N ASP A 342 -22.72 11.38 16.58
CA ASP A 342 -23.88 12.08 16.05
C ASP A 342 -24.66 11.26 14.97
N ASN A 343 -24.47 9.94 14.99
CA ASN A 343 -25.15 8.96 14.15
C ASN A 343 -24.92 9.14 12.63
N GLY A 344 -23.76 9.65 12.20
CA GLY A 344 -23.46 9.96 10.80
C GLY A 344 -23.76 8.83 9.79
N TYR A 345 -23.47 7.57 10.15
CA TYR A 345 -23.73 6.38 9.31
C TYR A 345 -25.21 5.94 9.29
N ALA A 346 -26.09 6.59 10.05
CA ALA A 346 -27.53 6.34 10.09
C ALA A 346 -28.37 7.51 9.53
N ARG A 347 -27.72 8.56 9.04
CA ARG A 347 -28.33 9.85 8.66
C ARG A 347 -28.19 10.11 7.16
N PRO A 348 -29.18 9.72 6.33
CA PRO A 348 -29.06 9.75 4.87
C PRO A 348 -28.83 11.15 4.29
N GLU A 349 -29.18 12.22 5.00
CA GLU A 349 -29.06 13.59 4.54
C GLU A 349 -27.61 14.04 4.24
N PHE A 350 -26.60 13.35 4.78
CA PHE A 350 -25.19 13.64 4.53
C PHE A 350 -24.60 12.87 3.35
N TRP A 351 -25.26 11.82 2.86
CA TRP A 351 -24.66 10.87 1.93
C TRP A 351 -25.14 11.10 0.50
N LEU A 352 -24.21 11.03 -0.45
CA LEU A 352 -24.55 10.76 -1.85
C LEU A 352 -25.38 9.49 -1.95
N SER A 353 -26.39 9.47 -2.83
CA SER A 353 -27.34 8.33 -2.94
C SER A 353 -26.65 6.97 -3.10
N LEU A 354 -25.61 6.88 -3.93
CA LEU A 354 -24.82 5.65 -4.11
C LEU A 354 -24.01 5.29 -2.85
N GLY A 355 -23.49 6.29 -2.13
CA GLY A 355 -22.83 6.10 -0.85
C GLY A 355 -23.78 5.56 0.22
N TRP A 356 -24.99 6.14 0.32
CA TRP A 356 -26.03 5.66 1.23
C TRP A 356 -26.44 4.21 0.94
N MET A 357 -26.63 3.86 -0.35
CA MET A 357 -26.87 2.47 -0.75
C MET A 357 -25.71 1.55 -0.31
N THR A 358 -24.47 1.95 -0.60
CA THR A 358 -23.27 1.17 -0.26
C THR A 358 -23.13 0.93 1.24
N VAL A 359 -23.30 1.97 2.08
CA VAL A 359 -23.26 1.88 3.55
C VAL A 359 -24.30 0.90 4.07
N ASN A 360 -25.52 0.91 3.53
CA ASN A 360 -26.59 0.01 3.97
C ASN A 360 -26.38 -1.44 3.51
N GLU A 361 -25.97 -1.65 2.25
CA GLU A 361 -25.71 -2.97 1.69
C GLU A 361 -24.53 -3.67 2.37
N GLN A 362 -23.43 -2.94 2.58
CA GLN A 362 -22.22 -3.46 3.23
C GLN A 362 -22.23 -3.31 4.76
N ARG A 363 -23.21 -2.60 5.32
CA ARG A 363 -23.42 -2.37 6.76
C ARG A 363 -22.22 -1.69 7.46
N TRP A 364 -21.66 -0.67 6.82
CA TRP A 364 -20.56 0.11 7.41
C TRP A 364 -21.05 0.87 8.66
N GLN A 365 -20.18 0.96 9.67
CA GLN A 365 -20.48 1.61 10.97
C GLN A 365 -19.30 2.41 11.53
N ALA A 366 -18.14 2.37 10.86
CA ALA A 366 -16.87 3.00 11.22
C ALA A 366 -15.91 2.83 10.03
N PRO A 367 -14.78 3.55 10.00
CA PRO A 367 -13.72 3.34 8.99
C PRO A 367 -13.22 1.90 8.99
N LEU A 368 -12.63 1.45 7.87
CA LEU A 368 -12.09 0.10 7.77
C LEU A 368 -11.03 -0.15 8.87
N TYR A 369 -10.99 -1.39 9.39
CA TYR A 369 -10.16 -1.84 10.51
C TYR A 369 -10.59 -1.38 11.91
N TRP A 370 -11.64 -0.57 12.05
CA TRP A 370 -12.15 -0.15 13.35
C TRP A 370 -13.13 -1.18 13.95
N VAL A 371 -13.02 -1.39 15.27
CA VAL A 371 -13.91 -2.27 16.05
C VAL A 371 -14.21 -1.62 17.39
N LYS A 372 -15.49 -1.57 17.78
CA LYS A 372 -15.89 -1.11 19.11
C LYS A 372 -15.69 -2.22 20.14
N ARG A 373 -14.91 -1.98 21.20
CA ARG A 373 -14.65 -2.91 22.31
C ARG A 373 -14.62 -2.15 23.64
N ASP A 374 -15.27 -2.73 24.65
CA ASP A 374 -15.28 -2.20 26.04
C ASP A 374 -15.68 -0.71 26.13
N GLY A 375 -16.57 -0.28 25.24
CA GLY A 375 -17.05 1.11 25.12
C GLY A 375 -16.23 1.99 24.18
N GLY A 376 -14.95 1.69 23.93
CA GLY A 376 -14.05 2.48 23.09
C GLY A 376 -13.87 1.94 21.67
N TRP A 377 -13.29 2.76 20.80
CA TRP A 377 -12.89 2.36 19.45
C TRP A 377 -11.44 1.86 19.41
N TRP A 378 -11.23 0.74 18.72
CA TRP A 378 -9.93 0.14 18.47
C TRP A 378 -9.69 0.00 16.97
N ASN A 379 -8.43 0.10 16.53
CA ASN A 379 -8.01 0.05 15.13
C ASN A 379 -6.92 -1.01 14.94
N PHE A 380 -7.04 -1.85 13.90
CA PHE A 380 -5.91 -2.68 13.46
C PHE A 380 -4.92 -1.87 12.61
N THR A 381 -3.69 -1.78 13.11
CA THR A 381 -2.57 -1.13 12.45
C THR A 381 -1.51 -2.16 12.05
N LEU A 382 -0.58 -1.79 11.15
CA LEU A 382 0.57 -2.66 10.83
C LEU A 382 1.51 -2.89 12.04
N SER A 383 1.34 -2.08 13.10
CA SER A 383 1.95 -2.27 14.42
C SER A 383 1.04 -2.99 15.44
N GLY A 384 0.03 -3.72 14.97
CA GLY A 384 -0.91 -4.46 15.81
C GLY A 384 -2.20 -3.71 16.14
N PHE A 385 -3.04 -4.35 16.95
CA PHE A 385 -4.37 -3.87 17.34
C PHE A 385 -4.31 -3.01 18.60
N ARG A 386 -4.76 -1.75 18.51
CA ARG A 386 -4.66 -0.76 19.60
C ARG A 386 -5.89 0.15 19.68
N PRO A 387 -6.11 0.89 20.79
CA PRO A 387 -7.10 1.95 20.83
C PRO A 387 -6.84 2.98 19.71
N VAL A 388 -7.92 3.53 19.17
CA VAL A 388 -7.86 4.67 18.26
C VAL A 388 -7.21 5.86 18.99
N ALA A 389 -6.21 6.49 18.37
CA ALA A 389 -5.62 7.70 18.92
C ALA A 389 -6.23 8.93 18.24
N GLU A 390 -6.93 9.76 19.02
CA GLU A 390 -7.83 10.81 18.54
C GLU A 390 -7.16 11.90 17.69
N PHE A 391 -5.85 12.11 17.81
CA PHE A 391 -5.12 13.18 17.11
C PHE A 391 -4.39 12.70 15.84
N GLU A 392 -4.34 11.39 15.57
CA GLU A 392 -3.87 10.85 14.28
C GLU A 392 -4.96 11.12 13.21
N PRO A 393 -4.58 11.48 11.96
CA PRO A 393 -5.49 11.54 10.81
C PRO A 393 -6.37 10.30 10.65
N VAL A 394 -7.63 10.50 10.28
CA VAL A 394 -8.55 9.40 9.94
C VAL A 394 -8.10 8.71 8.65
N THR A 395 -8.16 7.38 8.62
CA THR A 395 -7.62 6.55 7.54
C THR A 395 -8.57 5.43 7.15
N HIS A 396 -8.41 4.95 5.92
CA HIS A 396 -9.20 3.86 5.33
C HIS A 396 -10.71 4.14 5.34
N VAL A 397 -11.06 5.40 5.07
CA VAL A 397 -12.40 5.85 4.70
C VAL A 397 -12.53 5.88 3.17
N SER A 398 -13.67 5.46 2.66
CA SER A 398 -14.05 5.61 1.27
C SER A 398 -14.31 7.07 0.90
N TYR A 399 -14.37 7.36 -0.40
CA TYR A 399 -14.84 8.66 -0.91
C TYR A 399 -16.22 9.05 -0.34
N PHE A 400 -17.14 8.09 -0.22
CA PHE A 400 -18.49 8.35 0.32
C PHE A 400 -18.46 8.75 1.79
N GLU A 401 -17.59 8.13 2.59
CA GLU A 401 -17.39 8.48 4.01
C GLU A 401 -16.74 9.86 4.17
N ALA A 402 -15.76 10.19 3.31
CA ALA A 402 -15.11 11.50 3.31
C ALA A 402 -16.08 12.63 2.91
N ASP A 403 -16.89 12.44 1.87
CA ASP A 403 -17.93 13.38 1.45
C ASP A 403 -19.02 13.54 2.51
N ALA A 404 -19.51 12.44 3.10
CA ALA A 404 -20.52 12.49 4.15
C ALA A 404 -20.03 13.16 5.43
N TYR A 405 -18.78 12.92 5.83
CA TYR A 405 -18.16 13.64 6.93
C TYR A 405 -18.07 15.15 6.63
N ALA A 406 -17.63 15.53 5.42
CA ALA A 406 -17.54 16.94 5.03
C ALA A 406 -18.91 17.64 5.03
N ASN A 407 -19.95 16.98 4.51
CA ASN A 407 -21.33 17.47 4.55
C ASN A 407 -21.85 17.65 5.99
N TRP A 408 -21.58 16.69 6.89
CA TRP A 408 -21.91 16.81 8.32
C TRP A 408 -21.20 17.97 9.00
N ALA A 409 -19.92 18.20 8.68
CA ALA A 409 -19.12 19.29 9.20
C ALA A 409 -19.50 20.68 8.60
N GLY A 410 -20.48 20.76 7.70
CA GLY A 410 -20.86 22.00 7.02
C GLY A 410 -19.84 22.47 5.98
N ALA A 411 -19.01 21.56 5.47
CA ALA A 411 -17.93 21.80 4.52
C ALA A 411 -18.13 20.96 3.24
N ARG A 412 -17.06 20.78 2.46
CA ARG A 412 -17.00 19.92 1.28
C ARG A 412 -15.56 19.43 1.05
N LEU A 413 -15.39 18.42 0.21
CA LEU A 413 -14.06 18.07 -0.32
C LEU A 413 -13.55 19.16 -1.29
N PRO A 414 -12.23 19.40 -1.37
CA PRO A 414 -11.62 20.26 -2.39
C PRO A 414 -11.67 19.56 -3.76
N THR A 415 -11.67 20.32 -4.84
CA THR A 415 -11.27 19.81 -6.18
C THR A 415 -9.77 19.55 -6.20
N GLU A 416 -9.27 18.75 -7.14
CA GLU A 416 -7.82 18.56 -7.31
C GLU A 416 -7.11 19.89 -7.63
N PHE A 417 -7.77 20.82 -8.34
CA PHE A 417 -7.20 22.13 -8.71
C PHE A 417 -7.09 23.08 -7.51
N GLU A 418 -8.07 23.05 -6.60
CA GLU A 418 -8.00 23.75 -5.31
C GLU A 418 -6.90 23.16 -4.42
N TRP A 419 -6.77 21.83 -4.43
CA TRP A 419 -5.75 21.12 -3.66
C TRP A 419 -4.34 21.38 -4.19
N GLU A 420 -4.09 21.23 -5.48
CA GLU A 420 -2.78 21.49 -6.12
C GLU A 420 -2.35 22.94 -5.92
N ARG A 421 -3.28 23.88 -6.03
CA ARG A 421 -3.03 25.30 -5.74
C ARG A 421 -2.70 25.57 -4.26
N ALA A 422 -3.31 24.85 -3.33
CA ALA A 422 -2.98 24.96 -1.91
C ALA A 422 -1.62 24.28 -1.60
N ALA A 423 -1.30 23.21 -2.31
CA ALA A 423 -0.07 22.45 -2.17
C ALA A 423 1.15 23.11 -2.84
N SER A 424 0.98 23.92 -3.90
CA SER A 424 2.08 24.51 -4.67
C SER A 424 2.99 25.43 -3.86
N ASP A 425 2.44 26.10 -2.84
CA ASP A 425 3.18 26.97 -1.93
C ASP A 425 3.77 26.21 -0.71
N CYS A 426 3.50 24.90 -0.62
CA CYS A 426 3.97 24.04 0.47
C CYS A 426 5.22 23.24 0.06
N PRO A 427 6.24 23.11 0.94
CA PRO A 427 7.35 22.21 0.68
C PRO A 427 6.86 20.75 0.70
N VAL A 428 7.39 19.93 -0.22
CA VAL A 428 7.12 18.49 -0.30
C VAL A 428 7.81 17.76 0.85
N GLU A 429 7.18 17.81 2.03
CA GLU A 429 7.65 17.26 3.30
C GLU A 429 6.48 16.61 4.04
N GLY A 430 6.70 15.43 4.63
CA GLY A 430 5.63 14.69 5.28
C GLY A 430 6.08 13.39 5.95
N ASN A 431 5.12 12.68 6.54
CA ASN A 431 5.33 11.32 7.04
C ASN A 431 5.23 10.33 5.87
N PHE A 432 6.34 10.16 5.15
CA PHE A 432 6.48 9.20 4.05
C PHE A 432 7.11 7.87 4.49
N VAL A 433 7.22 6.92 3.56
CA VAL A 433 7.61 5.52 3.80
C VAL A 433 9.04 5.38 4.35
N GLU A 434 9.93 6.35 4.08
CA GLU A 434 11.30 6.46 4.58
C GLU A 434 11.36 6.58 6.11
N ASN A 435 10.28 7.03 6.76
CA ASN A 435 10.16 7.06 8.21
C ASN A 435 9.88 5.66 8.82
N GLU A 436 9.52 4.67 7.98
CA GLU A 436 9.03 3.34 8.34
C GLU A 436 7.92 3.36 9.41
N ALA A 437 7.08 4.42 9.41
CA ALA A 437 6.00 4.58 10.38
C ALA A 437 4.82 3.63 10.09
N PHE A 438 4.53 3.38 8.80
CA PHE A 438 3.43 2.56 8.29
C PHE A 438 2.05 2.89 8.90
N HIS A 439 1.89 4.14 9.35
CA HIS A 439 0.70 4.70 9.96
C HIS A 439 0.81 6.23 9.98
N PRO A 440 -0.31 6.97 9.86
CA PRO A 440 -0.29 8.42 10.03
C PRO A 440 0.12 8.83 11.44
N ARG A 441 0.65 10.05 11.56
CA ARG A 441 1.07 10.70 12.80
C ARG A 441 0.19 11.93 13.07
N PRO A 442 0.03 12.35 14.34
CA PRO A 442 -0.66 13.59 14.65
C PRO A 442 0.01 14.80 13.99
N ALA A 443 -0.82 15.77 13.60
CA ALA A 443 -0.34 17.05 13.10
C ALA A 443 0.66 17.68 14.09
N PRO A 444 1.76 18.30 13.61
CA PRO A 444 2.67 19.02 14.49
C PRO A 444 1.93 20.12 15.23
N ALA A 445 2.39 20.45 16.44
CA ALA A 445 1.89 21.61 17.16
C ALA A 445 2.14 22.88 16.33
N PHE A 446 1.16 23.78 16.27
CA PHE A 446 1.17 24.97 15.42
C PHE A 446 2.48 25.77 15.53
N VAL A 447 3.27 25.75 14.46
CA VAL A 447 4.45 26.61 14.26
C VAL A 447 4.03 27.76 13.35
N GLN A 448 4.20 29.00 13.81
CA GLN A 448 3.72 30.24 13.16
C GLN A 448 4.20 30.46 11.70
N ALA A 449 5.12 29.64 11.18
CA ALA A 449 5.71 29.79 9.86
C ALA A 449 5.03 28.97 8.74
N ARG A 450 4.04 28.11 9.03
CA ARG A 450 3.29 27.35 8.00
C ARG A 450 1.78 27.47 8.22
N HIS A 451 1.04 27.78 7.17
CA HIS A 451 -0.42 27.87 7.20
C HIS A 451 -1.10 26.49 7.10
N LEU A 452 -0.60 25.63 6.20
CA LEU A 452 -1.10 24.28 6.01
C LEU A 452 -0.10 23.26 6.59
N HIS A 453 -0.63 22.20 7.19
CA HIS A 453 0.13 21.10 7.77
C HIS A 453 -0.28 19.78 7.11
N GLN A 454 0.69 18.88 6.87
CA GLN A 454 0.44 17.55 6.30
C GLN A 454 -0.24 17.55 4.92
N MET A 455 -0.06 18.60 4.10
CA MET A 455 -0.43 18.59 2.67
C MET A 455 0.25 17.45 1.89
N PHE A 456 1.31 16.86 2.44
CA PHE A 456 2.01 15.73 1.86
C PHE A 456 2.32 14.69 2.96
N GLY A 457 2.30 13.41 2.58
CA GLY A 457 2.51 12.29 3.49
C GLY A 457 1.30 11.98 4.39
N ASP A 458 1.47 11.05 5.32
CA ASP A 458 0.43 10.53 6.24
C ASP A 458 -0.75 9.79 5.56
N VAL A 459 -1.51 10.45 4.68
CA VAL A 459 -2.70 9.92 4.01
C VAL A 459 -2.83 10.48 2.59
N TRP A 460 -3.47 9.72 1.68
CA TRP A 460 -4.05 10.31 0.47
C TRP A 460 -5.34 11.05 0.82
N GLU A 461 -5.52 12.26 0.30
CA GLU A 461 -6.68 13.11 0.56
C GLU A 461 -7.70 12.99 -0.57
N TRP A 462 -8.95 12.64 -0.25
CA TRP A 462 -10.02 12.55 -1.25
C TRP A 462 -10.40 13.94 -1.77
N THR A 463 -10.25 14.15 -3.08
CA THR A 463 -10.81 15.30 -3.78
C THR A 463 -12.17 14.97 -4.37
N ARG A 464 -12.98 15.98 -4.69
CA ARG A 464 -14.25 15.84 -5.42
C ARG A 464 -14.08 15.81 -6.95
N SER A 465 -12.85 15.78 -7.45
CA SER A 465 -12.58 15.61 -8.86
C SER A 465 -12.80 14.15 -9.28
N ALA A 466 -13.42 13.94 -10.43
CA ALA A 466 -13.36 12.63 -11.08
C ALA A 466 -11.99 12.50 -11.77
N TYR A 467 -11.31 11.37 -11.59
CA TYR A 467 -10.13 11.05 -12.38
C TYR A 467 -10.50 11.10 -13.87
N SER A 468 -9.89 12.00 -14.62
CA SER A 468 -10.24 12.31 -16.01
C SER A 468 -9.05 12.96 -16.72
N PRO A 469 -8.89 12.75 -18.03
CA PRO A 469 -7.74 13.27 -18.78
C PRO A 469 -7.74 14.80 -18.80
N TYR A 470 -6.59 15.41 -18.46
CA TYR A 470 -6.39 16.85 -18.55
C TYR A 470 -6.56 17.39 -19.98
N PRO A 471 -6.95 18.67 -20.17
CA PRO A 471 -7.13 19.27 -21.49
C PRO A 471 -5.91 19.11 -22.41
N GLY A 472 -6.06 18.31 -23.46
CA GLY A 472 -4.98 18.03 -24.42
C GLY A 472 -4.16 16.77 -24.14
N TYR A 473 -4.47 16.02 -23.08
CA TYR A 473 -3.89 14.70 -22.80
C TYR A 473 -3.98 13.75 -24.01
N ARG A 474 -2.94 12.94 -24.20
CA ARG A 474 -2.88 11.88 -25.21
C ARG A 474 -2.09 10.71 -24.65
N ALA A 475 -2.71 9.53 -24.59
CA ALA A 475 -2.01 8.29 -24.23
C ALA A 475 -0.87 8.00 -25.21
N ALA A 476 0.24 7.46 -24.67
CA ALA A 476 1.37 7.01 -25.48
C ALA A 476 0.97 5.83 -26.40
N PRO A 477 1.65 5.63 -27.55
CA PRO A 477 1.37 4.50 -28.42
C PRO A 477 1.87 3.17 -27.83
N GLY A 478 1.13 2.09 -28.08
CA GLY A 478 1.48 0.73 -27.67
C GLY A 478 1.16 0.42 -26.20
N ALA A 479 1.68 -0.69 -25.69
CA ALA A 479 1.30 -1.23 -24.38
C ALA A 479 1.49 -0.23 -23.22
N LEU A 480 2.55 0.57 -23.21
CA LEU A 480 2.79 1.55 -22.13
C LEU A 480 1.73 2.67 -22.07
N GLY A 481 0.95 2.89 -23.14
CA GLY A 481 -0.22 3.77 -23.12
C GLY A 481 -1.41 3.25 -22.31
N GLU A 482 -1.47 1.94 -22.03
CA GLU A 482 -2.54 1.32 -21.24
C GLU A 482 -2.36 1.55 -19.72
N TYR A 483 -1.31 2.25 -19.29
CA TYR A 483 -0.97 2.48 -17.88
C TYR A 483 -2.07 3.30 -17.20
N ASN A 484 -2.24 4.57 -17.60
CA ASN A 484 -3.13 5.53 -16.94
C ASN A 484 -4.32 6.01 -17.79
N GLY A 485 -4.18 6.02 -19.14
CA GLY A 485 -5.21 6.52 -20.05
C GLY A 485 -6.38 5.56 -20.24
N LYS A 486 -7.38 5.63 -19.36
CA LYS A 486 -8.61 4.83 -19.38
C LYS A 486 -9.84 5.69 -19.14
#